data_AF-A0A9E4MRY1-F1
#
_entry.id   AF-A0A9E4MRY1-F1
#
_cell.length_a   1.000
_cell.length_b   1.000
_cell.length_c   1.000
_cell.angle_alpha   90.00
_cell.angle_beta   90.00
_cell.angle_gamma   90.00
#
_symmetry.space_group_name_H-M   'P 1'
#
loop_
_entity.id
_entity.type
_entity.pdbx_description
1 polymer ?
#
loop_
_entity_poly.entity_id
_entity_poly.type
_entity_poly.pdbx_seq_one_letter_code
_entity_poly.pdbx_strand_id
1 'polypeptide(L)'
;MQHIKDILDNLTFNSPNTGSLHPMLQNAIANSGVMVDTLGYSMILHTPASKLSEAKPHIHQLIEPYGGFNAVSSNGDWFDKRNNCWCPEPIVLVKCYMTLDVLQQNLTATLQRSYLMGKALGESAIALEIIPNNVMLLIPTH
;
A
#
# COMPACT_ATOMS: atom_id res chain seq x y z
N MET A 1 -7.23 16.88 6.74
CA MET A 1 -7.54 17.11 5.31
C MET A 1 -6.42 17.85 4.58
N GLN A 2 -5.80 18.89 5.15
CA GLN A 2 -4.69 19.61 4.52
C GLN A 2 -3.53 18.69 4.05
N HIS A 3 -3.06 17.79 4.93
CA HIS A 3 -1.99 16.83 4.62
C HIS A 3 -2.29 15.86 3.48
N ILE A 4 -3.56 15.45 3.28
CA ILE A 4 -3.92 14.52 2.19
C ILE A 4 -3.86 15.24 0.84
N LYS A 5 -4.25 16.52 0.82
CA LYS A 5 -4.16 17.37 -0.36
C LYS A 5 -2.70 17.56 -0.80
N ASP A 6 -1.81 17.83 0.15
CA ASP A 6 -0.38 17.97 -0.13
C ASP A 6 0.27 16.66 -0.63
N ILE A 7 -0.22 15.49 -0.19
CA ILE A 7 0.21 14.18 -0.71
C ILE A 7 -0.27 13.98 -2.15
N LEU A 8 -1.54 14.32 -2.43
CA LEU A 8 -2.13 14.24 -3.77
C LEU A 8 -1.42 15.15 -4.78
N ASP A 9 -1.08 16.36 -4.36
CA ASP A 9 -0.38 17.36 -5.19
C ASP A 9 1.07 16.93 -5.51
N ASN A 10 1.72 16.14 -4.63
CA ASN A 10 3.05 15.61 -4.90
C ASN A 10 3.04 14.37 -5.81
N LEU A 11 1.95 13.60 -5.85
CA LEU A 11 1.86 12.34 -6.64
C LEU A 11 1.90 12.58 -8.15
N THR A 12 1.43 13.72 -8.62
CA THR A 12 1.36 14.06 -10.06
C THR A 12 2.73 14.30 -10.72
N PHE A 13 3.82 14.49 -9.96
CA PHE A 13 5.11 14.96 -10.50
C PHE A 13 6.13 13.89 -10.86
N ASN A 14 5.96 12.63 -10.45
CA ASN A 14 6.99 11.59 -10.59
C ASN A 14 6.49 10.38 -11.42
N SER A 15 6.48 10.46 -12.76
CA SER A 15 6.34 9.26 -13.60
C SER A 15 7.72 8.73 -14.02
N PRO A 16 8.12 7.50 -13.67
CA PRO A 16 9.40 6.95 -14.11
C PRO A 16 9.32 6.11 -15.40
N ASN A 17 10.37 6.32 -16.17
CA ASN A 17 10.88 5.78 -17.44
C ASN A 17 10.68 4.29 -17.79
N THR A 18 10.70 4.05 -19.10
CA THR A 18 10.40 2.82 -19.85
C THR A 18 11.57 1.81 -19.92
N GLY A 19 11.46 0.69 -19.19
CA GLY A 19 12.22 -0.53 -19.46
C GLY A 19 11.31 -1.61 -20.06
N SER A 20 11.78 -2.37 -21.05
CA SER A 20 10.92 -3.34 -21.76
C SER A 20 10.50 -4.50 -20.85
N LEU A 21 9.18 -4.67 -20.67
CA LEU A 21 8.60 -5.72 -19.84
C LEU A 21 8.71 -7.12 -20.45
N HIS A 22 8.68 -8.14 -19.59
CA HIS A 22 8.61 -9.55 -19.95
C HIS A 22 7.33 -9.89 -20.77
N PRO A 23 7.39 -10.75 -21.82
CA PRO A 23 6.27 -11.00 -22.75
C PRO A 23 4.98 -11.51 -22.12
N MET A 24 5.06 -12.35 -21.07
CA MET A 24 3.87 -12.82 -20.35
C MET A 24 3.13 -11.68 -19.63
N LEU A 25 3.86 -10.67 -19.15
CA LEU A 25 3.30 -9.50 -18.49
C LEU A 25 2.60 -8.59 -19.52
N GLN A 26 3.22 -8.43 -20.70
CA GLN A 26 2.61 -7.68 -21.82
C GLN A 26 1.27 -8.27 -22.26
N ASN A 27 1.16 -9.60 -22.36
CA ASN A 27 -0.09 -10.28 -22.71
C ASN A 27 -1.18 -10.12 -21.64
N ALA A 28 -0.82 -10.22 -20.36
CA ALA A 28 -1.78 -10.01 -19.27
C ALA A 28 -2.32 -8.56 -19.25
N ILE A 29 -1.44 -7.60 -19.49
CA ILE A 29 -1.75 -6.17 -19.59
C ILE A 29 -2.64 -5.89 -20.80
N ALA A 30 -2.29 -6.41 -21.98
CA ALA A 30 -3.09 -6.27 -23.21
C ALA A 30 -4.52 -6.82 -23.04
N ASN A 31 -4.69 -7.91 -22.29
CA ASN A 31 -6.00 -8.50 -22.01
C ASN A 31 -6.76 -7.78 -20.88
N SER A 32 -6.08 -7.02 -20.03
CA SER A 32 -6.69 -6.27 -18.92
C SER A 32 -7.29 -4.92 -19.35
N GLY A 33 -6.90 -4.40 -20.53
CA GLY A 33 -7.27 -3.06 -20.98
C GLY A 33 -6.55 -1.92 -20.25
N VAL A 34 -5.63 -2.23 -19.33
CA VAL A 34 -4.81 -1.25 -18.60
C VAL A 34 -3.44 -1.16 -19.26
N MET A 35 -3.02 0.01 -19.72
CA MET A 35 -1.69 0.19 -20.32
C MET A 35 -0.57 -0.01 -19.28
N VAL A 36 0.55 -0.62 -19.68
CA VAL A 36 1.74 -0.88 -18.83
C VAL A 36 2.17 0.38 -18.08
N ASP A 37 2.17 1.46 -18.83
CA ASP A 37 2.67 2.80 -18.57
C ASP A 37 1.72 3.63 -17.71
N THR A 38 0.53 3.11 -17.39
CA THR A 38 -0.39 3.74 -16.42
C THR A 38 -0.30 3.14 -15.02
N LEU A 39 0.32 1.97 -14.81
CA LEU A 39 0.56 1.38 -13.48
C LEU A 39 1.79 1.99 -12.77
N GLY A 40 2.01 3.29 -12.93
CA GLY A 40 3.12 4.02 -12.32
C GLY A 40 3.04 4.12 -10.79
N TYR A 41 1.90 3.75 -10.20
CA TYR A 41 1.65 3.86 -8.77
C TYR A 41 1.49 2.50 -8.13
N SER A 42 2.06 2.37 -6.93
CA SER A 42 1.79 1.21 -6.09
C SER A 42 1.59 1.62 -4.64
N MET A 43 0.78 0.84 -3.97
CA MET A 43 0.46 1.03 -2.56
C MET A 43 0.87 -0.22 -1.80
N ILE A 44 1.62 -0.05 -0.71
CA ILE A 44 2.09 -1.17 0.12
C ILE A 44 1.51 -1.07 1.52
N LEU A 45 0.74 -2.08 1.90
CA LEU A 45 0.22 -2.25 3.24
C LEU A 45 1.20 -3.12 4.05
N HIS A 46 1.64 -2.60 5.19
CA HIS A 46 2.50 -3.35 6.10
C HIS A 46 1.62 -4.04 7.15
N THR A 47 1.64 -5.37 7.17
CA THR A 47 0.84 -6.17 8.09
C THR A 47 1.75 -7.07 8.91
N PRO A 48 1.69 -7.06 10.26
CA PRO A 48 2.37 -8.07 11.07
C PRO A 48 1.97 -9.48 10.65
N ALA A 49 2.94 -10.37 10.40
CA ALA A 49 2.66 -11.71 9.92
C ALA A 49 1.79 -12.51 10.90
N SER A 50 1.97 -12.27 12.21
CA SER A 50 1.16 -12.82 13.30
C SER A 50 -0.32 -12.47 13.21
N LYS A 51 -0.64 -11.31 12.61
CA LYS A 51 -2.00 -10.78 12.48
C LYS A 51 -2.58 -10.90 11.07
N LEU A 52 -1.85 -11.51 10.13
CA LEU A 52 -2.28 -11.61 8.74
C LEU A 52 -3.65 -12.28 8.60
N SER A 53 -3.94 -13.33 9.38
CA SER A 53 -5.22 -14.03 9.30
C SER A 53 -6.41 -13.12 9.62
N GLU A 54 -6.26 -12.26 10.61
CA GLU A 54 -7.27 -11.27 11.03
C GLU A 54 -7.34 -10.09 10.04
N ALA A 55 -6.20 -9.73 9.44
CA ALA A 55 -6.13 -8.63 8.48
C ALA A 55 -6.73 -8.97 7.11
N LYS A 56 -6.73 -10.25 6.70
CA LYS A 56 -7.20 -10.72 5.38
C LYS A 56 -8.53 -10.10 4.89
N PRO A 57 -9.64 -10.10 5.66
CA PRO A 57 -10.90 -9.50 5.19
C PRO A 57 -10.77 -7.99 4.94
N HIS A 58 -10.00 -7.28 5.76
CA HIS A 58 -9.75 -5.85 5.59
C HIS A 58 -8.83 -5.57 4.42
N ILE A 59 -7.78 -6.38 4.25
CA ILE A 59 -6.89 -6.33 3.09
C ILE A 59 -7.72 -6.54 1.83
N HIS A 60 -8.61 -7.55 1.78
CA HIS A 60 -9.48 -7.77 0.62
C HIS A 60 -10.29 -6.53 0.24
N GLN A 61 -10.91 -5.87 1.22
CA GLN A 61 -11.64 -4.61 0.98
C GLN A 61 -10.73 -3.46 0.54
N LEU A 62 -9.49 -3.43 1.02
CA LEU A 62 -8.51 -2.41 0.62
C LEU A 62 -8.03 -2.61 -0.81
N ILE A 63 -7.83 -3.85 -1.25
CA ILE A 63 -7.26 -4.17 -2.55
C ILE A 63 -8.30 -4.26 -3.67
N GLU A 64 -9.56 -4.54 -3.35
CA GLU A 64 -10.63 -4.79 -4.33
C GLU A 64 -10.76 -3.66 -5.39
N PRO A 65 -10.72 -2.37 -5.03
CA PRO A 65 -10.78 -1.28 -6.02
C PRO A 65 -9.59 -1.25 -6.99
N TYR A 66 -8.48 -1.91 -6.64
CA TYR A 66 -7.23 -1.92 -7.40
C TYR A 66 -7.07 -3.18 -8.27
N GLY A 67 -8.00 -4.14 -8.19
CA GLY A 67 -8.09 -5.28 -9.10
C GLY A 67 -7.00 -6.35 -8.95
N GLY A 68 -6.09 -6.22 -7.99
CA GLY A 68 -5.05 -7.21 -7.74
C GLY A 68 -4.01 -6.79 -6.71
N PHE A 69 -3.26 -7.77 -6.20
CA PHE A 69 -2.16 -7.55 -5.27
C PHE A 69 -1.09 -8.63 -5.39
N ASN A 70 0.13 -8.28 -4.99
CA ASN A 70 1.17 -9.23 -4.64
C ASN A 70 1.41 -9.15 -3.13
N ALA A 71 1.75 -10.28 -2.50
CA ALA A 71 2.14 -10.31 -1.10
C ALA A 71 3.54 -10.92 -0.98
N VAL A 72 4.43 -10.25 -0.25
CA VAL A 72 5.78 -10.75 0.03
C VAL A 72 6.05 -10.68 1.53
N SER A 73 6.67 -11.72 2.06
CA SER A 73 7.20 -11.69 3.42
C SER A 73 8.42 -10.77 3.46
N SER A 74 8.51 -9.98 4.52
CA SER A 74 9.65 -9.12 4.83
C SER A 74 9.90 -9.16 6.34
N ASN A 75 11.04 -8.65 6.77
CA ASN A 75 11.31 -8.40 8.18
C ASN A 75 11.28 -6.90 8.40
N GLY A 76 10.33 -6.43 9.21
CA GLY A 76 10.31 -5.06 9.69
C GLY A 76 11.05 -4.96 11.00
N ASP A 77 11.72 -3.85 11.24
CA ASP A 77 12.20 -3.49 12.56
C ASP A 77 11.38 -2.29 13.06
N TRP A 78 10.75 -2.45 14.22
CA TRP A 78 10.02 -1.37 14.86
C TRP A 78 10.72 -0.98 16.14
N PHE A 79 10.73 0.32 16.44
CA PHE A 79 11.33 0.81 17.67
C PHE A 79 10.34 0.70 18.83
N ASP A 80 10.59 -0.21 19.77
CA ASP A 80 9.85 -0.28 21.02
C ASP A 80 10.38 0.79 21.98
N LYS A 81 9.63 1.89 22.09
CA LYS A 81 9.96 3.00 23.00
C LYS A 81 10.00 2.59 24.47
N ARG A 82 9.24 1.58 24.89
CA ARG A 82 9.18 1.15 26.31
C ARG A 82 10.46 0.45 26.72
N ASN A 83 11.01 -0.36 25.83
CA ASN A 83 12.20 -1.16 26.06
C ASN A 83 13.47 -0.56 25.42
N ASN A 84 13.34 0.57 24.70
CA ASN A 84 14.42 1.29 24.04
C ASN A 84 15.25 0.39 23.11
N CYS A 85 14.58 -0.46 22.34
CA CYS A 85 15.21 -1.42 21.44
C CYS A 85 14.48 -1.50 20.09
N TRP A 86 15.21 -1.97 19.08
CA TRP A 86 14.61 -2.38 17.81
C TRP A 86 14.13 -3.83 17.93
N CYS A 87 12.85 -4.04 17.70
CA CYS A 87 12.23 -5.35 17.72
C CYS A 87 12.00 -5.79 16.27
N PRO A 88 12.68 -6.85 15.79
CA PRO A 88 12.36 -7.43 14.52
C PRO A 88 10.98 -8.09 14.65
N GLU A 89 10.08 -7.78 13.74
CA GLU A 89 8.87 -8.57 13.56
C GLU A 89 8.66 -8.93 12.09
N PRO A 90 8.36 -10.21 11.81
CA PRO A 90 7.99 -10.61 10.46
C PRO A 90 6.76 -9.84 10.00
N ILE A 91 6.84 -9.24 8.81
CA ILE A 91 5.74 -8.51 8.19
C ILE A 91 5.42 -9.12 6.83
N VAL A 92 4.17 -8.95 6.42
CA VAL A 92 3.72 -9.22 5.05
C VAL A 92 3.40 -7.89 4.40
N LEU A 93 4.10 -7.62 3.31
CA LEU A 93 3.92 -6.46 2.47
C LEU A 93 2.91 -6.81 1.39
N VAL A 94 1.71 -6.24 1.48
CA VAL A 94 0.67 -6.40 0.46
C VAL A 94 0.71 -5.21 -0.47
N LYS A 95 1.15 -5.45 -1.70
CA LYS A 95 1.37 -4.43 -2.72
C LYS A 95 0.29 -4.48 -3.80
N CYS A 96 -0.42 -3.38 -3.98
CA CYS A 96 -1.33 -3.16 -5.10
C CYS A 96 -0.67 -2.26 -6.14
N TYR A 97 -1.00 -2.48 -7.41
CA TYR A 97 -0.61 -1.61 -8.53
C TYR A 97 -1.86 -0.95 -9.09
N MET A 98 -1.79 0.33 -9.43
CA MET A 98 -2.94 1.07 -9.91
C MET A 98 -2.52 2.26 -10.77
N THR A 99 -3.48 2.84 -11.48
CA THR A 99 -3.31 4.13 -12.15
C THR A 99 -3.46 5.28 -11.18
N LEU A 100 -2.98 6.47 -11.56
CA LEU A 100 -3.15 7.68 -10.75
C LEU A 100 -4.63 7.97 -10.48
N ASP A 101 -5.48 7.87 -11.50
CA ASP A 101 -6.92 8.16 -11.38
C ASP A 101 -7.58 7.23 -10.37
N VAL A 102 -7.26 5.92 -10.43
CA VAL A 102 -7.78 4.94 -9.48
C VAL A 102 -7.28 5.22 -8.06
N LEU A 103 -6.01 5.60 -7.90
CA LEU A 103 -5.47 6.00 -6.61
C LEU A 103 -6.21 7.24 -6.07
N GLN A 104 -6.35 8.30 -6.86
CA GLN A 104 -6.99 9.54 -6.43
C GLN A 104 -8.47 9.35 -6.06
N GLN A 105 -9.21 8.56 -6.84
CA GLN A 105 -10.61 8.25 -6.58
C GLN A 105 -10.81 7.44 -5.29
N ASN A 106 -9.86 6.58 -4.94
CA ASN A 106 -10.00 5.63 -3.82
C ASN A 106 -9.18 5.99 -2.58
N LEU A 107 -8.26 6.95 -2.63
CA LEU A 107 -7.31 7.26 -1.55
C LEU A 107 -8.00 7.51 -0.22
N THR A 108 -9.03 8.35 -0.19
CA THR A 108 -9.77 8.68 1.04
C THR A 108 -10.39 7.43 1.68
N ALA A 109 -11.05 6.60 0.86
CA ALA A 109 -11.67 5.36 1.33
C ALA A 109 -10.61 4.36 1.82
N THR A 110 -9.47 4.28 1.13
CA THR A 110 -8.33 3.46 1.53
C THR A 110 -7.76 3.89 2.88
N LEU A 111 -7.47 5.19 3.08
CA LEU A 111 -6.97 5.69 4.35
C LEU A 111 -7.93 5.38 5.51
N GLN A 112 -9.24 5.54 5.29
CA GLN A 112 -10.26 5.20 6.27
C GLN A 112 -10.31 3.69 6.56
N ARG A 113 -10.23 2.85 5.53
CA ARG A 113 -10.21 1.38 5.69
C ARG A 113 -8.93 0.90 6.39
N SER A 114 -7.78 1.52 6.11
CA SER A 114 -6.52 1.23 6.80
C SER A 114 -6.59 1.60 8.28
N TYR A 115 -7.21 2.74 8.62
CA TYR A 115 -7.52 3.10 10.01
C TYR A 115 -8.40 2.04 10.70
N LEU A 116 -9.50 1.63 10.05
CA LEU A 116 -10.42 0.62 10.59
C LEU A 116 -9.74 -0.74 10.78
N MET A 117 -8.89 -1.14 9.84
CA MET A 117 -8.07 -2.35 9.95
C MET A 117 -7.16 -2.28 11.18
N GLY A 118 -6.42 -1.18 11.35
CA GLY A 118 -5.52 -1.03 12.49
C GLY A 118 -6.24 -1.07 13.83
N LYS A 119 -7.42 -0.44 13.92
CA LYS A 119 -8.29 -0.53 15.11
C LYS A 119 -8.76 -1.96 15.37
N ALA A 120 -9.16 -2.69 14.33
CA ALA A 120 -9.59 -4.09 14.45
C ALA A 120 -8.45 -5.02 14.90
N LEU A 121 -7.23 -4.76 14.44
CA LEU A 121 -6.02 -5.50 14.81
C LEU A 121 -5.47 -5.12 16.19
N GLY A 122 -6.03 -4.12 16.87
CA GLY A 122 -5.51 -3.57 18.13
C GLY A 122 -4.11 -2.98 17.99
N GLU A 123 -3.72 -2.58 16.77
CA GLU A 123 -2.47 -1.88 16.53
C GLU A 123 -2.55 -0.44 16.96
N SER A 124 -1.42 0.19 17.26
CA SER A 124 -1.35 1.63 17.56
C SER A 124 -1.27 2.50 16.30
N ALA A 125 -0.77 1.94 15.20
CA ALA A 125 -0.77 2.56 13.89
C ALA A 125 -0.66 1.50 12.80
N ILE A 126 -1.06 1.84 11.58
CA ILE A 126 -0.80 1.03 10.37
C ILE A 126 0.07 1.83 9.41
N ALA A 127 1.10 1.18 8.88
CA ALA A 127 1.96 1.77 7.86
C ALA A 127 1.42 1.48 6.45
N LEU A 128 1.37 2.54 5.64
CA LEU A 128 0.97 2.52 4.25
C LEU A 128 2.01 3.27 3.41
N GLU A 129 2.59 2.61 2.42
CA GLU A 129 3.51 3.24 1.47
C GLU A 129 2.80 3.57 0.16
N ILE A 130 3.10 4.74 -0.43
CA ILE A 130 2.66 5.12 -1.78
C ILE A 130 3.89 5.44 -2.63
N ILE A 131 4.11 4.64 -3.67
CA ILE A 131 5.19 4.72 -4.67
C ILE A 131 4.59 5.31 -5.95
N PRO A 132 5.28 6.20 -6.69
CA PRO A 132 6.73 6.43 -6.73
C PRO A 132 7.29 7.49 -5.77
N ASN A 133 6.45 8.17 -4.99
CA ASN A 133 6.92 9.23 -4.11
C ASN A 133 7.62 8.75 -2.83
N ASN A 134 7.74 7.44 -2.61
CA ASN A 134 8.27 6.83 -1.38
C ASN A 134 7.63 7.44 -0.12
N VAL A 135 6.34 7.78 -0.20
CA VAL A 135 5.63 8.39 0.92
C VAL A 135 5.20 7.26 1.84
N MET A 136 5.78 7.22 3.03
CA MET A 136 5.33 6.35 4.11
C MET A 136 4.36 7.13 5.01
N LEU A 137 3.14 6.62 5.12
CA LEU A 137 2.09 7.12 5.99
C LEU A 137 1.96 6.20 7.20
N LEU A 138 2.14 6.75 8.39
CA LEU A 138 1.78 6.09 9.64
C LEU A 138 0.40 6.60 10.06
N ILE A 139 -0.61 5.75 9.94
CA ILE A 139 -2.00 6.09 10.26
C ILE A 139 -2.27 5.70 11.70
N PRO A 140 -2.42 6.65 12.65
CA PRO A 140 -2.74 6.35 14.04
C PRO A 140 -4.17 5.80 14.16
N THR A 141 -4.38 4.86 15.09
CA THR A 141 -5.62 4.07 15.21
C THR A 141 -6.33 4.27 16.56
N HIS A 142 -5.79 5.13 17.42
CA HIS A 142 -6.27 5.49 18.76
C HIS A 142 -6.71 6.95 18.83
#